data_AF-A0A953DPQ9-F1
#
_entry.id   AF-A0A953DPQ9-F1
#
_cell.length_a   1.000
_cell.length_b   1.000
_cell.length_c   1.000
_cell.angle_alpha   90.00
_cell.angle_beta   90.00
_cell.angle_gamma   90.00
#
_symmetry.space_group_name_H-M   'P 1'
#
loop_
_entity.id
_entity.type
_entity.pdbx_description
1 polymer ?
#
loop_
_entity_poly.entity_id
_entity_poly.type
_entity_poly.pdbx_seq_one_letter_code
_entity_poly.pdbx_strand_id
1 'polypeptide(L)'
;MELQRPSSLAEAGEGLFLHGGTEVVPLLRDGILRADRLVDVRGIVPAGVRGSVIGAGTSLAELESASGIPDALREACRLAASPQLRNMGSIGGNLLQSTRCWYWRLRYPCRLHGGDRCHARDGEHREHAIFANDFCASAHPSDVAAALVALGARLRT
;
A
#
# COMPACT_ATOMS: atom_id res chain seq x y z
N MET A 1 10.49 -17.19 -10.01
CA MET A 1 10.25 -16.35 -8.83
C MET A 1 10.90 -16.98 -7.61
N GLU A 2 11.95 -16.35 -7.09
CA GLU A 2 12.68 -16.71 -5.87
C GLU A 2 12.07 -15.96 -4.66
N LEU A 3 12.02 -16.58 -3.48
CA LEU A 3 11.65 -15.90 -2.23
C LEU A 3 12.86 -15.79 -1.31
N GLN A 4 13.31 -14.56 -1.05
CA GLN A 4 14.36 -14.25 -0.11
C GLN A 4 13.76 -13.87 1.26
N ARG A 5 14.37 -14.38 2.34
CA ARG A 5 14.03 -14.04 3.73
C ARG A 5 15.29 -13.53 4.45
N PRO A 6 15.67 -12.26 4.26
CA PRO A 6 16.84 -11.69 4.91
C PRO A 6 16.70 -11.68 6.43
N SER A 7 17.82 -11.71 7.16
CA SER A 7 17.81 -11.64 8.62
C SER A 7 17.92 -10.19 9.15
N SER A 8 18.29 -9.25 8.28
CA SER A 8 18.36 -7.82 8.58
C SER A 8 18.04 -6.97 7.34
N LEU A 9 17.76 -5.68 7.55
CA LEU A 9 17.58 -4.72 6.44
C LEU A 9 18.84 -4.58 5.57
N ALA A 10 20.04 -4.74 6.16
CA ALA A 10 21.30 -4.67 5.42
C ALA A 10 21.49 -5.85 4.45
N GLU A 11 20.84 -6.99 4.72
CA GLU A 11 20.86 -8.18 3.86
C GLU A 11 19.73 -8.21 2.85
N ALA A 12 18.80 -7.25 2.91
CA ALA A 12 17.69 -7.18 1.96
C ALA A 12 18.25 -6.86 0.56
N GLY A 13 18.15 -7.84 -0.34
CA GLY A 13 18.56 -7.67 -1.73
C GLY A 13 17.53 -6.86 -2.53
N GLU A 14 17.86 -6.58 -3.78
CA GLU A 14 16.90 -6.00 -4.73
C GLU A 14 15.78 -7.01 -5.06
N GLY A 15 14.57 -6.51 -5.20
CA GLY A 15 13.40 -7.32 -5.54
C GLY A 15 12.11 -6.61 -5.15
N LEU A 16 10.98 -7.29 -5.36
CA LEU A 16 9.69 -6.78 -4.90
C LEU A 16 9.51 -7.11 -3.42
N PHE A 17 9.51 -6.08 -2.57
CA PHE A 17 9.33 -6.23 -1.13
C PHE A 17 7.92 -6.71 -0.80
N LEU A 18 7.84 -7.63 0.16
CA LEU A 18 6.63 -8.29 0.59
C LEU A 18 6.53 -8.24 2.13
N HIS A 19 5.43 -7.70 2.64
CA HIS A 19 5.06 -7.87 4.04
C HIS A 19 3.85 -8.82 4.16
N GLY A 20 2.66 -8.28 4.43
CA GLY A 20 1.42 -9.04 4.59
C GLY A 20 0.93 -9.71 3.32
N GLY A 21 1.45 -9.31 2.15
CA GLY A 21 1.07 -9.88 0.86
C GLY A 21 -0.34 -9.56 0.37
N THR A 22 -1.13 -8.82 1.15
CA THR A 22 -2.52 -8.46 0.83
C THR A 22 -2.66 -7.65 -0.46
N GLU A 23 -1.61 -6.91 -0.85
CA GLU A 23 -1.55 -6.19 -2.13
C GLU A 23 -0.78 -6.97 -3.20
N VAL A 24 0.47 -7.34 -2.88
CA VAL A 24 1.42 -7.89 -3.86
C VAL A 24 0.96 -9.26 -4.39
N VAL A 25 0.46 -10.16 -3.52
CA VAL A 25 0.13 -11.54 -3.93
C VAL A 25 -1.02 -11.56 -4.93
N PRO A 26 -2.16 -10.87 -4.72
CA PRO A 26 -3.21 -10.79 -5.74
C PRO A 26 -2.71 -10.19 -7.05
N LEU A 27 -1.91 -9.12 -7.02
CA LEU A 27 -1.42 -8.47 -8.24
C LEU A 27 -0.43 -9.33 -9.03
N LEU A 28 0.38 -10.14 -8.35
CA LEU A 28 1.25 -11.14 -9.01
C LEU A 28 0.41 -12.25 -9.65
N ARG A 29 -0.58 -12.77 -8.93
CA ARG A 29 -1.49 -13.81 -9.44
C ARG A 29 -2.23 -13.32 -10.69
N ASP A 30 -2.70 -12.08 -10.67
CA ASP A 30 -3.43 -11.48 -11.79
C ASP A 30 -2.49 -11.02 -12.94
N GLY A 31 -1.17 -11.18 -12.77
CA GLY A 31 -0.15 -10.83 -13.75
C GLY A 31 -0.01 -9.33 -14.00
N ILE A 32 -0.52 -8.51 -13.08
CA ILE A 32 -0.39 -7.04 -13.11
C ILE A 32 1.01 -6.63 -12.66
N LEU A 33 1.47 -7.22 -11.55
CA LEU A 33 2.87 -7.15 -11.15
C LEU A 33 3.63 -8.36 -11.68
N ARG A 34 4.92 -8.17 -11.94
CA ARG A 34 5.87 -9.23 -12.27
C ARG A 34 7.10 -9.05 -11.39
N ALA A 35 7.60 -10.15 -10.85
CA ALA A 35 8.82 -10.16 -10.04
C ALA A 35 9.55 -11.50 -10.21
N ASP A 36 10.84 -11.42 -10.45
CA ASP A 36 11.72 -12.59 -10.43
C ASP A 36 12.15 -12.95 -9.02
N ARG A 37 12.16 -11.98 -8.10
CA ARG A 37 12.46 -12.15 -6.68
C ARG A 37 11.47 -11.39 -5.79
N LEU A 38 10.99 -12.06 -4.76
CA LEU A 38 10.28 -11.48 -3.64
C LEU A 38 11.18 -11.43 -2.41
N VAL A 39 11.14 -10.33 -1.68
CA VAL A 39 11.92 -10.15 -0.46
C VAL A 39 10.95 -9.98 0.71
N ASP A 40 10.87 -11.00 1.57
CA ASP A 40 9.98 -11.01 2.74
C ASP A 40 10.59 -10.16 3.85
N VAL A 41 9.98 -9.01 4.10
CA VAL A 41 10.52 -8.02 5.04
C VAL A 41 9.86 -8.07 6.42
N ARG A 42 8.91 -8.99 6.66
CA ARG A 42 8.11 -9.05 7.90
C ARG A 42 8.94 -9.13 9.18
N GLY A 43 10.04 -9.89 9.14
CA GLY A 43 10.92 -10.08 10.30
C GLY A 43 11.96 -8.99 10.51
N ILE A 44 12.12 -8.06 9.55
CA ILE A 44 13.26 -7.13 9.53
C ILE A 44 12.86 -5.66 9.52
N VAL A 45 11.60 -5.33 9.19
CA VAL A 45 11.10 -3.96 9.35
C VAL A 45 10.70 -3.68 10.80
N PRO A 46 10.89 -2.46 11.32
CA PRO A 46 10.41 -2.11 12.64
C PRO A 46 8.89 -2.27 12.75
N ALA A 47 8.42 -2.78 13.89
CA ALA A 47 7.00 -2.86 14.23
C ALA A 47 6.71 -2.20 15.59
N GLY A 48 5.44 -1.99 15.87
CA GLY A 48 4.91 -1.36 17.08
C GLY A 48 4.92 0.16 17.05
N VAL A 49 4.34 0.74 18.10
CA VAL A 49 4.23 2.18 18.33
C VAL A 49 5.16 2.60 19.46
N ARG A 50 5.97 3.64 19.25
CA ARG A 50 6.85 4.25 20.26
C ARG A 50 6.70 5.76 20.23
N GLY A 51 5.94 6.31 21.18
CA GLY A 51 5.54 7.72 21.14
C GLY A 51 4.78 8.01 19.84
N SER A 52 5.26 8.98 19.06
CA SER A 52 4.70 9.35 17.75
C SER A 52 5.28 8.56 16.56
N VAL A 53 6.14 7.56 16.81
CA VAL A 53 6.78 6.76 15.77
C VAL A 53 6.06 5.42 15.63
N ILE A 54 5.63 5.10 14.41
CA ILE A 54 5.01 3.82 14.06
C ILE A 54 5.97 3.04 13.15
N GLY A 55 6.27 1.80 13.54
CA GLY A 55 7.08 0.91 12.71
C GLY A 55 6.33 0.49 11.43
N ALA A 56 7.03 0.46 10.29
CA ALA A 56 6.45 0.11 8.99
C ALA A 56 5.80 -1.29 8.92
N GLY A 57 6.22 -2.21 9.81
CA GLY A 57 5.66 -3.56 9.95
C GLY A 57 4.42 -3.67 10.83
N THR A 58 4.04 -2.60 11.55
CA THR A 58 2.88 -2.61 12.44
C THR A 58 1.61 -2.88 11.64
N SER A 59 0.83 -3.89 12.05
CA SER A 59 -0.39 -4.26 11.35
C SER A 59 -1.47 -3.18 11.50
N LEU A 60 -2.40 -3.09 10.55
CA LEU A 60 -3.51 -2.14 10.67
C LEU A 60 -4.43 -2.50 11.83
N ALA A 61 -4.56 -3.79 12.16
CA ALA A 61 -5.34 -4.25 13.30
C ALA A 61 -4.72 -3.84 14.65
N GLU A 62 -3.39 -3.89 14.76
CA GLU A 62 -2.68 -3.33 15.93
C GLU A 62 -2.93 -1.83 16.06
N LEU A 63 -2.87 -1.08 14.96
CA LEU A 63 -3.11 0.36 14.99
C LEU A 63 -4.56 0.72 15.28
N GLU A 64 -5.52 -0.04 14.76
CA GLU A 64 -6.95 0.10 15.08
C GLU A 64 -7.20 0.03 16.60
N SER A 65 -6.43 -0.79 17.32
CA SER A 65 -6.58 -1.03 18.77
C SER A 65 -5.53 -0.33 19.65
N ALA A 66 -4.57 0.38 19.05
CA ALA A 66 -3.46 0.99 19.78
C ALA A 66 -3.91 2.17 20.65
N SER A 67 -3.40 2.25 21.88
CA SER A 67 -3.49 3.45 22.69
C SER A 67 -2.35 4.43 22.35
N GLY A 68 -2.57 5.73 22.60
CA GLY A 68 -1.52 6.75 22.43
C GLY A 68 -1.25 7.21 21.00
N ILE A 69 -2.07 6.81 20.03
CA ILE A 69 -2.08 7.39 18.66
C ILE A 69 -3.38 8.16 18.40
N PRO A 70 -3.41 9.12 17.45
CA PRO A 70 -4.60 9.92 17.19
C PRO A 70 -5.83 9.10 16.78
N ASP A 71 -7.00 9.49 17.26
CA ASP A 71 -8.28 8.82 17.00
C ASP A 71 -8.58 8.70 15.50
N ALA A 72 -8.28 9.77 14.73
CA ALA A 72 -8.46 9.78 13.28
C ALA A 72 -7.64 8.69 12.58
N LEU A 73 -6.44 8.38 13.09
CA LEU A 73 -5.61 7.31 12.53
C LEU A 73 -6.19 5.93 12.86
N ARG A 74 -6.67 5.72 14.10
CA ARG A 74 -7.31 4.46 14.50
C ARG A 74 -8.57 4.19 13.68
N GLU A 75 -9.40 5.21 13.50
CA GLU A 75 -10.61 5.13 12.69
C GLU A 75 -10.30 4.81 11.23
N ALA A 76 -9.31 5.49 10.64
CA ALA A 76 -8.87 5.18 9.28
C ALA A 76 -8.34 3.73 9.15
N CYS A 77 -7.61 3.24 10.15
CA CYS A 77 -7.23 1.82 10.21
C CYS A 77 -8.45 0.91 10.30
N ARG A 78 -9.44 1.21 11.14
CA ARG A 78 -10.69 0.43 11.30
C ARG A 78 -11.50 0.32 10.01
N LEU A 79 -11.59 1.41 9.24
CA LEU A 79 -12.34 1.48 7.99
C LEU A 79 -11.62 0.78 6.82
N ALA A 80 -10.30 0.61 6.92
CA ALA A 80 -9.52 0.00 5.85
C ALA A 80 -9.81 -1.51 5.71
N ALA A 81 -10.32 -1.93 4.54
CA ALA A 81 -10.48 -3.33 4.16
C ALA A 81 -11.28 -4.18 5.18
N SER A 82 -11.09 -5.50 5.17
CA SER A 82 -11.70 -6.42 6.14
C SER A 82 -10.76 -6.71 7.32
N PRO A 83 -11.28 -7.18 8.47
CA PRO A 83 -10.44 -7.54 9.63
C PRO A 83 -9.30 -8.52 9.29
N GLN A 84 -9.55 -9.51 8.44
CA GLN A 84 -8.53 -10.48 8.01
C GLN A 84 -7.39 -9.81 7.25
N LEU A 85 -7.71 -8.86 6.37
CA LEU A 85 -6.71 -8.10 5.61
C LEU A 85 -5.95 -7.13 6.52
N ARG A 86 -6.60 -6.55 7.54
CA ARG A 86 -5.93 -5.69 8.53
C ARG A 86 -4.98 -6.42 9.45
N ASN A 87 -5.30 -7.66 9.81
CA ASN A 87 -4.40 -8.52 10.60
C ASN A 87 -3.10 -8.85 9.85
N MET A 88 -3.15 -8.94 8.52
CA MET A 88 -1.97 -9.24 7.69
C MET A 88 -1.26 -7.99 7.18
N GLY A 89 -2.01 -6.97 6.76
CA GLY A 89 -1.50 -5.76 6.15
C GLY A 89 -0.80 -4.86 7.15
N SER A 90 0.42 -4.43 6.83
CA SER A 90 1.14 -3.43 7.62
C SER A 90 0.86 -2.01 7.15
N ILE A 91 1.14 -1.02 8.00
CA ILE A 91 1.07 0.39 7.62
C ILE A 91 1.99 0.72 6.44
N GLY A 92 3.21 0.15 6.39
CA GLY A 92 4.12 0.34 5.27
C GLY A 92 3.57 -0.24 3.96
N GLY A 93 3.00 -1.45 4.02
CA GLY A 93 2.34 -2.05 2.84
C GLY A 93 1.09 -1.29 2.41
N ASN A 94 0.32 -0.73 3.35
CA ASN A 94 -0.86 0.06 3.06
C ASN A 94 -0.52 1.40 2.38
N LEU A 95 0.58 2.05 2.79
CA LEU A 95 1.06 3.28 2.14
C LEU A 95 1.60 3.05 0.73
N LEU A 96 2.10 1.85 0.44
CA LEU A 96 2.67 1.47 -0.87
C LEU A 96 1.68 0.70 -1.75
N GLN A 97 0.40 0.67 -1.38
CA GLN A 97 -0.58 -0.11 -2.13
C GLN A 97 -0.89 0.51 -3.50
N SER A 98 -1.16 -0.33 -4.49
CA SER A 98 -1.43 0.16 -5.84
C SER A 98 -2.84 0.70 -5.98
N THR A 99 -3.07 1.51 -7.00
CA THR A 99 -4.41 2.00 -7.32
C THR A 99 -5.42 0.88 -7.60
N ARG A 100 -6.71 1.21 -7.46
CA ARG A 100 -7.85 0.36 -7.81
C ARG A 100 -8.45 0.68 -9.19
N CYS A 101 -7.84 1.57 -9.97
CA CYS A 101 -8.27 1.92 -11.33
C CYS A 101 -8.55 0.65 -12.17
N TRP A 102 -9.78 0.49 -12.66
CA TRP A 102 -10.19 -0.67 -13.45
C TRP A 102 -9.41 -0.80 -14.76
N TYR A 103 -9.04 0.30 -15.42
CA TYR A 103 -8.24 0.23 -16.65
C TYR A 103 -6.85 -0.34 -16.39
N TRP A 104 -6.20 0.05 -15.29
CA TRP A 104 -4.91 -0.50 -14.91
C TRP A 104 -5.03 -1.97 -14.52
N ARG A 105 -6.03 -2.34 -13.71
CA ARG A 105 -6.25 -3.72 -13.25
C ARG A 105 -6.67 -4.68 -14.38
N LEU A 106 -7.44 -4.19 -15.34
CA LEU A 106 -7.81 -4.94 -16.56
C LEU A 106 -6.75 -4.86 -17.67
N ARG A 107 -5.56 -4.30 -17.36
CA ARG A 107 -4.39 -4.28 -18.26
C ARG A 107 -4.63 -3.58 -19.59
N TYR A 108 -5.46 -2.53 -19.60
CA TYR A 108 -5.54 -1.61 -20.74
C TYR A 108 -4.19 -0.93 -20.96
N PRO A 109 -3.87 -0.49 -22.20
CA PRO A 109 -2.64 0.25 -22.51
C PRO A 109 -2.68 1.69 -21.97
N CYS A 110 -2.79 1.84 -20.65
CA CYS A 110 -2.88 3.12 -19.96
C CYS A 110 -1.49 3.65 -19.55
N ARG A 111 -1.42 4.91 -19.12
CA ARG A 111 -0.19 5.56 -18.61
C ARG A 111 0.61 4.72 -17.61
N LEU A 112 -0.07 4.03 -16.68
CA LEU A 112 0.59 3.21 -15.65
C LEU A 112 1.21 1.92 -16.19
N HIS A 113 0.87 1.53 -17.43
CA HIS A 113 1.50 0.42 -18.16
C HIS A 113 2.45 0.92 -19.26
N GLY A 114 2.84 2.20 -19.23
CA GLY A 114 3.72 2.82 -20.23
C GLY A 114 3.00 3.30 -21.51
N GLY A 115 1.67 3.24 -21.55
CA GLY A 115 0.88 3.81 -22.63
C GLY A 115 0.84 5.35 -22.58
N ASP A 116 0.10 5.94 -23.52
CA ASP A 116 0.03 7.40 -23.72
C ASP A 116 -1.34 8.01 -23.31
N ARG A 117 -2.26 7.19 -22.80
CA ARG A 117 -3.63 7.64 -22.45
C ARG A 117 -4.04 7.25 -21.03
N CYS A 118 -4.81 8.12 -20.40
CA CYS A 118 -5.62 7.77 -19.24
C CYS A 118 -7.07 7.52 -19.70
N HIS A 119 -7.48 6.25 -19.77
CA HIS A 119 -8.83 5.89 -20.23
C HIS A 119 -9.95 6.38 -19.32
N ALA A 120 -9.67 6.59 -18.03
CA ALA A 120 -10.65 7.14 -17.10
C ALA A 120 -11.06 8.58 -17.44
N ARG A 121 -10.24 9.37 -18.14
CA ARG A 121 -10.61 10.77 -18.43
C ARG A 121 -11.87 10.91 -19.29
N ASP A 122 -12.06 10.01 -20.25
CA ASP A 122 -13.20 10.03 -21.18
C ASP A 122 -14.12 8.81 -21.02
N GLY A 123 -13.77 7.89 -20.13
CA GLY A 123 -14.48 6.63 -19.90
C GLY A 123 -15.24 6.61 -18.58
N GLU A 124 -15.52 5.41 -18.09
CA GLU A 124 -16.05 5.22 -16.74
C GLU A 124 -15.00 5.70 -15.73
N HIS A 125 -15.39 6.59 -14.81
CA HIS A 125 -14.48 7.22 -13.84
C HIS A 125 -15.12 7.57 -12.50
N ARG A 126 -16.26 6.97 -12.13
CA ARG A 126 -16.97 7.29 -10.88
C ARG A 126 -16.08 7.32 -9.62
N GLU A 127 -15.11 6.41 -9.53
CA GLU A 127 -14.21 6.25 -8.36
C GLU A 127 -12.80 6.87 -8.58
N HIS A 128 -12.64 7.74 -9.58
CA HIS A 128 -11.35 8.36 -9.93
C HIS A 128 -11.22 9.77 -9.35
N ALA A 129 -9.99 10.29 -9.34
CA ALA A 129 -9.66 11.59 -8.80
C ALA A 129 -10.32 12.73 -9.61
N ILE A 130 -10.94 13.66 -8.89
CA ILE A 130 -11.52 14.90 -9.45
C ILE A 130 -10.42 15.95 -9.66
N PHE A 131 -9.48 16.06 -8.72
CA PHE A 131 -8.37 17.01 -8.77
C PHE A 131 -7.06 16.33 -9.15
N ALA A 132 -6.13 17.11 -9.73
CA ALA A 132 -4.78 16.67 -10.09
C ALA A 132 -4.74 15.40 -10.95
N ASN A 133 -5.65 15.29 -11.93
CA ASN A 133 -5.87 14.09 -12.73
C ASN A 133 -5.38 14.21 -14.20
N ASP A 134 -4.59 15.24 -14.52
CA ASP A 134 -4.17 15.53 -15.90
C ASP A 134 -3.35 14.39 -16.52
N PHE A 135 -2.41 13.82 -15.76
CA PHE A 135 -1.60 12.69 -16.21
C PHE A 135 -2.36 11.36 -16.06
N CYS A 136 -2.84 11.07 -14.86
CA CYS A 136 -3.60 9.87 -14.54
C CYS A 136 -4.66 10.19 -13.50
N ALA A 137 -5.91 9.80 -13.75
CA ALA A 137 -7.01 10.04 -12.83
C ALA A 137 -7.12 9.00 -11.70
N SER A 138 -6.19 8.06 -11.59
CA SER A 138 -6.24 7.03 -10.55
C SER A 138 -6.07 7.64 -9.16
N ALA A 139 -7.02 7.39 -8.25
CA ALA A 139 -6.89 7.80 -6.85
C ALA A 139 -6.04 6.79 -6.05
N HIS A 140 -5.34 7.29 -5.03
CA HIS A 140 -4.69 6.45 -4.02
C HIS A 140 -5.75 5.93 -3.05
N PRO A 141 -5.89 4.59 -2.85
CA PRO A 141 -7.07 4.02 -2.20
C PRO A 141 -6.95 3.92 -0.67
N SER A 142 -5.94 4.51 -0.06
CA SER A 142 -5.66 4.34 1.38
C SER A 142 -6.34 5.41 2.24
N ASP A 143 -7.28 4.98 3.10
CA ASP A 143 -7.83 5.80 4.18
C ASP A 143 -6.75 6.22 5.18
N VAL A 144 -5.83 5.30 5.51
CA VAL A 144 -4.74 5.52 6.46
C VAL A 144 -3.78 6.60 5.96
N ALA A 145 -3.47 6.63 4.67
CA ALA A 145 -2.63 7.65 4.06
C ALA A 145 -3.27 9.03 4.17
N ALA A 146 -4.58 9.14 3.92
CA ALA A 146 -5.30 10.40 4.06
C ALA A 146 -5.26 10.92 5.50
N ALA A 147 -5.48 10.04 6.50
CA ALA A 147 -5.38 10.41 7.90
C ALA A 147 -3.96 10.86 8.29
N LEU A 148 -2.92 10.15 7.83
CA LEU A 148 -1.53 10.51 8.10
C LEU A 148 -1.15 11.88 7.50
N VAL A 149 -1.60 12.18 6.29
CA VAL A 149 -1.40 13.49 5.65
C VAL A 149 -2.07 14.59 6.48
N ALA A 150 -3.33 14.38 6.89
CA ALA A 150 -4.06 15.34 7.73
C ALA A 150 -3.39 15.58 9.09
N LEU A 151 -2.75 14.55 9.66
CA LEU A 151 -2.01 14.61 10.91
C LEU A 151 -0.58 15.17 10.77
N GLY A 152 -0.15 15.54 9.56
CA GLY A 152 1.20 16.06 9.32
C GLY A 152 2.31 15.03 9.54
N ALA A 153 2.02 13.75 9.32
CA ALA A 153 2.99 12.67 9.49
C ALA A 153 4.19 12.84 8.54
N ARG A 154 5.35 12.34 8.97
CA ARG A 154 6.56 12.30 8.15
C ARG A 154 7.06 10.88 7.99
N LEU A 155 7.45 10.52 6.78
CA LEU A 155 8.19 9.29 6.51
C LEU A 155 9.63 9.43 7.02
N ARG A 156 10.15 8.35 7.61
CA ARG A 156 11.57 8.19 7.95
C ARG A 156 12.08 6.96 7.21
N THR A 157 13.07 7.18 6.36
CA THR A 157 13.72 6.17 5.52
C THR A 157 15.17 6.00 5.93
#